data_AF-A0A0K2UPZ2-F1
#
_entry.id   AF-A0A0K2UPZ2-F1
#
_cell.length_a   1.000
_cell.length_b   1.000
_cell.length_c   1.000
_cell.angle_alpha   90.00
_cell.angle_beta   90.00
_cell.angle_gamma   90.00
#
_symmetry.space_group_name_H-M   'P 1'
#
loop_
_entity.id
_entity.type
_entity.pdbx_description
1 polymer ?
#
loop_
_entity_poly.entity_id
_entity_poly.type
_entity_poly.pdbx_seq_one_letter_code
_entity_poly.pdbx_strand_id
1 'polypeptide(L)'
;MDQIPNSFGLKNHCYLNFENVHRAQSQVVAGTNFIMDIEFSTHGIHCPTEHKICYNVKIFRPLPYQCQEDKCLSLTQSEDINCVPIDKKEASKSQLLGEEAAKFFYHFFDTNIACQVHVNDAQILKNVNDVYHMEFQLETRKSEEGCKSIKKNCKNVRVREIKPQLCPHNNPICIVPEQLDEVECSDA
;
A
#
# COMPACT_ATOMS: atom_id res chain seq x y z
N MET A 1 20.91 8.97 -15.36
CA MET A 1 20.04 8.22 -14.40
C MET A 1 20.47 8.43 -12.95
N ASP A 2 21.56 9.15 -12.72
CA ASP A 2 22.26 9.27 -11.41
C ASP A 2 21.49 10.04 -10.33
N GLN A 3 20.32 10.58 -10.64
CA GLN A 3 19.51 11.34 -9.68
C GLN A 3 18.48 10.48 -8.93
N ILE A 4 18.06 9.33 -9.49
CA ILE A 4 17.17 8.39 -8.80
C ILE A 4 17.83 7.83 -7.52
N PRO A 5 19.12 7.40 -7.53
CA PRO A 5 19.84 7.05 -6.31
C PRO A 5 19.78 8.12 -5.21
N ASN A 6 19.86 9.40 -5.59
CA ASN A 6 19.80 10.50 -4.63
C ASN A 6 18.39 10.69 -4.07
N SER A 7 17.36 10.70 -4.93
CA SER A 7 15.95 10.79 -4.48
C SER A 7 15.53 9.60 -3.62
N PHE A 8 16.14 8.43 -3.82
CA PHE A 8 15.94 7.24 -2.99
C PHE A 8 16.60 7.38 -1.59
N GLY A 9 17.61 8.24 -1.44
CA GLY A 9 18.44 8.35 -0.25
C GLY A 9 19.50 7.25 -0.14
N LEU A 10 20.02 6.79 -1.28
CA LEU A 10 21.00 5.71 -1.34
C LEU A 10 22.31 6.09 -0.65
N LYS A 11 22.82 5.21 0.22
CA LYS A 11 24.10 5.40 0.92
C LYS A 11 25.28 4.94 0.07
N ASN A 12 26.46 5.48 0.36
CA ASN A 12 27.71 5.05 -0.28
C ASN A 12 27.90 3.53 -0.14
N HIS A 13 28.30 2.86 -1.23
CA HIS A 13 28.46 1.40 -1.38
C HIS A 13 27.18 0.57 -1.54
N CYS A 14 26.00 1.21 -1.58
CA CYS A 14 24.75 0.56 -1.99
C CYS A 14 24.45 0.85 -3.45
N TYR A 15 23.74 -0.07 -4.11
CA TYR A 15 23.18 0.12 -5.45
C TYR A 15 21.70 -0.21 -5.44
N LEU A 16 20.95 0.38 -6.37
CA LEU A 16 19.54 0.09 -6.56
C LEU A 16 19.39 -1.12 -7.49
N ASN A 17 18.49 -2.01 -7.13
CA ASN A 17 17.98 -3.03 -8.03
C ASN A 17 16.56 -2.63 -8.46
N PHE A 18 16.27 -2.80 -9.74
CA PHE A 18 14.91 -2.62 -10.26
C PHE A 18 14.08 -3.84 -9.87
N GLU A 19 12.90 -3.61 -9.30
CA GLU A 19 12.00 -4.69 -8.90
C GLU A 19 10.76 -4.74 -9.80
N ASN A 20 10.02 -3.63 -9.92
CA ASN A 20 8.74 -3.60 -10.63
C ASN A 20 8.38 -2.20 -11.15
N VAL A 21 7.47 -2.13 -12.13
CA VAL A 21 6.77 -0.89 -12.52
C VAL A 21 5.30 -0.99 -12.08
N HIS A 22 4.89 -0.12 -11.16
CA HIS A 22 3.53 -0.06 -10.63
C HIS A 22 2.58 0.72 -11.54
N ARG A 23 3.09 1.76 -12.18
CA ARG A 23 2.36 2.57 -13.17
C ARG A 23 3.29 2.97 -14.29
N ALA A 24 2.78 2.91 -15.52
CA ALA A 24 3.44 3.46 -16.69
C ALA A 24 2.43 4.23 -17.55
N GLN A 25 2.77 5.47 -17.86
CA GLN A 25 1.99 6.34 -18.74
C GLN A 25 2.91 7.00 -19.75
N SER A 26 2.42 7.14 -20.98
CA SER A 26 3.08 7.94 -22.02
C SER A 26 2.33 9.26 -22.24
N GLN A 27 3.08 10.31 -22.54
CA GLN A 27 2.57 11.62 -22.94
C GLN A 27 3.37 12.10 -24.16
N VAL A 28 2.68 12.31 -25.28
CA VAL A 28 3.28 12.81 -26.52
C VAL A 28 3.41 14.33 -26.44
N VAL A 29 4.61 14.83 -26.78
CA VAL A 29 4.98 16.24 -26.87
C VAL A 29 5.81 16.43 -28.15
N ALA A 30 6.80 17.34 -28.18
CA ALA A 30 7.88 17.33 -29.17
C ALA A 30 8.88 16.18 -28.90
N GLY A 31 8.37 14.96 -28.80
CA GLY A 31 9.01 13.78 -28.22
C GLY A 31 7.99 12.99 -27.40
N THR A 32 8.45 12.16 -26.46
CA THR A 32 7.58 11.40 -25.57
C THR A 32 8.10 11.45 -24.14
N ASN A 33 7.25 11.82 -23.19
CA ASN A 33 7.49 11.62 -21.77
C ASN A 33 6.92 10.25 -21.36
N PHE A 34 7.74 9.41 -20.76
CA PHE A 34 7.32 8.22 -20.03
C PHE A 34 7.29 8.56 -18.54
N ILE A 35 6.11 8.54 -17.94
CA ILE A 35 5.89 8.84 -16.54
C ILE A 35 5.59 7.52 -15.85
N MET A 36 6.44 7.16 -14.90
CA MET A 36 6.38 5.86 -14.24
C MET A 36 6.46 5.98 -12.73
N ASP A 37 5.82 5.04 -12.06
CA ASP A 37 6.02 4.77 -10.64
C ASP A 37 6.77 3.44 -10.55
N ILE A 38 8.02 3.48 -10.06
CA ILE A 38 8.96 2.37 -10.15
C ILE A 38 9.36 1.94 -8.74
N GLU A 39 9.31 0.63 -8.51
CA GLU A 39 9.84 0.02 -7.30
C GLU A 39 11.33 -0.30 -7.46
N PHE A 40 12.10 0.12 -6.46
CA PHE A 40 13.50 -0.24 -6.32
C PHE A 40 13.76 -0.87 -4.95
N SER A 41 14.72 -1.78 -4.91
CA SER A 41 15.29 -2.31 -3.68
C SER A 41 16.77 -1.92 -3.55
N THR A 42 17.28 -1.88 -2.32
CA THR A 42 18.72 -1.68 -2.06
C THR A 42 19.47 -3.00 -1.94
N HIS A 43 20.59 -3.09 -2.64
CA HIS A 43 21.54 -4.18 -2.56
C HIS A 43 22.95 -3.66 -2.29
N GLY A 44 23.80 -4.50 -1.70
CA GLY A 44 25.19 -4.17 -1.40
C GLY A 44 25.68 -4.74 -0.06
N ILE A 45 26.98 -4.63 0.16
CA ILE A 45 27.62 -5.09 1.40
C ILE A 45 27.28 -4.08 2.52
N HIS A 46 26.69 -4.56 3.62
CA HIS A 46 26.21 -3.73 4.74
C HIS A 46 25.09 -2.73 4.40
N CYS A 47 24.36 -2.94 3.31
CA CYS A 47 23.18 -2.15 2.98
C CYS A 47 21.93 -2.79 3.60
N PRO A 48 21.14 -2.07 4.42
CA PRO A 48 19.83 -2.58 4.82
C PRO A 48 18.98 -2.75 3.56
N THR A 49 18.27 -3.87 3.44
CA THR A 49 17.33 -4.10 2.35
C THR A 49 16.09 -3.23 2.58
N GLU A 50 15.97 -2.18 1.78
CA GLU A 50 14.85 -1.24 1.75
C GLU A 50 14.18 -1.37 0.39
N HIS A 51 12.85 -1.49 0.37
CA HIS A 51 12.05 -1.39 -0.83
C HIS A 51 11.36 -0.03 -0.83
N LYS A 52 11.38 0.70 -1.94
CA LYS A 52 10.68 1.98 -2.09
C LYS A 52 10.02 2.07 -3.45
N ILE A 53 8.84 2.70 -3.51
CA ILE A 53 8.26 3.18 -4.75
C ILE A 53 8.69 4.62 -4.96
N CYS A 54 9.38 4.87 -6.07
CA CYS A 54 9.68 6.20 -6.55
C CYS A 54 8.60 6.63 -7.53
N TYR A 55 7.81 7.63 -7.13
CA TYR A 55 6.71 8.18 -7.93
C TYR A 55 7.20 9.23 -8.91
N ASN A 56 6.44 9.44 -9.99
CA ASN A 56 6.66 10.48 -10.99
C ASN A 56 8.03 10.43 -11.68
N VAL A 57 8.61 9.24 -11.84
CA VAL A 57 9.85 9.06 -12.58
C VAL A 57 9.57 9.38 -14.06
N LYS A 58 10.01 10.55 -14.52
CA LYS A 58 9.77 11.02 -15.90
C LYS A 58 10.99 10.86 -16.78
N ILE A 59 10.91 9.95 -17.74
CA ILE A 59 11.94 9.72 -18.75
C ILE A 59 11.49 10.36 -20.06
N PHE A 60 12.24 11.32 -20.55
CA PHE A 60 12.01 11.93 -21.86
C PHE A 60 12.77 11.17 -22.95
N ARG A 61 12.04 10.87 -24.03
CA ARG A 61 12.57 10.36 -25.29
C ARG A 61 12.36 11.42 -26.37
N PRO A 62 13.44 12.01 -26.92
CA PRO A 62 13.36 12.89 -28.08
C PRO A 62 12.73 12.22 -29.30
N LEU A 63 12.42 13.02 -30.32
CA LEU A 63 11.88 12.51 -31.58
C LEU A 63 12.87 11.53 -32.26
N PRO A 64 12.40 10.56 -33.05
CA PRO A 64 13.26 9.49 -33.60
C PRO A 64 14.50 9.98 -34.36
N TYR A 65 14.44 11.11 -35.07
CA TYR A 65 15.60 11.66 -35.79
C TYR A 65 16.68 12.24 -34.86
N GLN A 66 16.33 12.54 -33.60
CA GLN A 66 17.23 13.05 -32.56
C GLN A 66 17.70 11.94 -31.63
N CYS A 67 17.10 10.75 -31.75
CA CYS A 67 17.32 9.62 -30.87
C CYS A 67 17.62 8.37 -31.71
N GLN A 68 18.90 8.20 -32.04
CA GLN A 68 19.38 6.93 -32.60
C GLN A 68 19.72 6.01 -31.42
N GLU A 69 18.95 4.94 -31.24
CA GLU A 69 18.99 3.98 -30.11
C GLU A 69 18.47 4.53 -28.75
N ASP A 70 18.22 3.63 -27.78
CA ASP A 70 17.74 3.97 -26.43
C ASP A 70 18.77 4.75 -25.56
N LYS A 71 19.91 5.16 -26.12
CA LYS A 71 20.94 5.95 -25.42
C LYS A 71 20.58 7.43 -25.27
N CYS A 72 19.50 7.88 -25.90
CA CYS A 72 19.03 9.27 -25.88
C CYS A 72 18.09 9.58 -24.70
N LEU A 73 17.73 8.57 -23.90
CA LEU A 73 16.75 8.71 -22.83
C LEU A 73 17.33 9.55 -21.70
N SER A 74 16.59 10.59 -21.31
CA SER A 74 16.99 11.45 -20.20
C SER A 74 15.94 11.45 -19.10
N LEU A 75 16.41 11.39 -17.85
CA LEU A 75 15.55 11.68 -16.72
C LEU A 75 15.30 13.19 -16.69
N THR A 76 14.04 13.58 -16.55
CA THR A 76 13.62 14.97 -16.47
C THR A 76 12.83 15.19 -15.20
N GLN A 77 12.85 16.41 -14.65
CA GLN A 77 12.09 16.77 -13.43
C GLN A 77 12.40 15.84 -12.26
N SER A 78 13.69 15.61 -12.02
CA SER A 78 14.16 14.74 -10.94
C SER A 78 13.83 15.29 -9.56
N GLU A 79 13.64 16.60 -9.44
CA GLU A 79 13.13 17.29 -8.26
C GLU A 79 11.71 16.88 -7.86
N ASP A 80 10.90 16.37 -8.79
CA ASP A 80 9.52 15.92 -8.55
C ASP A 80 9.46 14.44 -8.13
N ILE A 81 10.60 13.74 -8.13
CA ILE A 81 10.67 12.32 -7.77
C ILE A 81 10.61 12.20 -6.25
N ASN A 82 9.57 11.55 -5.76
CA ASN A 82 9.41 11.22 -4.36
C ASN A 82 9.48 9.70 -4.17
N CYS A 83 10.46 9.23 -3.40
CA CYS A 83 10.60 7.82 -3.09
C CYS A 83 10.10 7.55 -1.67
N VAL A 84 9.03 6.77 -1.55
CA VAL A 84 8.48 6.38 -0.25
C VAL A 84 8.85 4.94 0.06
N PRO A 85 9.25 4.62 1.30
CA PRO A 85 9.31 3.24 1.77
C PRO A 85 8.06 2.49 1.39
N ILE A 86 8.25 1.34 0.74
CA ILE A 86 7.31 0.25 0.87
C ILE A 86 7.58 -0.27 2.27
N ASP A 87 6.99 0.40 3.26
CA ASP A 87 6.68 -0.28 4.51
C ASP A 87 6.05 -1.59 4.08
N LYS A 88 6.55 -2.73 4.56
CA LYS A 88 6.00 -4.05 4.25
C LYS A 88 4.52 -4.09 4.63
N LYS A 89 3.70 -3.62 3.72
CA LYS A 89 2.26 -3.57 3.59
C LYS A 89 2.01 -2.72 2.32
N GLU A 90 2.37 -3.27 1.15
CA GLU A 90 1.25 -3.52 0.23
C GLU A 90 0.28 -4.28 1.12
N ALA A 91 -0.71 -3.58 1.68
CA ALA A 91 -1.65 -4.22 2.58
C ALA A 91 -2.19 -5.39 1.77
N SER A 92 -1.84 -6.61 2.19
CA SER A 92 -2.32 -7.82 1.56
C SER A 92 -3.83 -7.67 1.41
N LYS A 93 -4.45 -8.33 0.42
CA LYS A 93 -5.92 -8.26 0.31
C LYS A 93 -6.59 -8.53 1.67
N SER A 94 -6.02 -9.42 2.49
CA SER A 94 -6.45 -9.64 3.87
C SER A 94 -6.32 -8.41 4.77
N GLN A 95 -5.20 -7.69 4.73
CA GLN A 95 -5.02 -6.45 5.48
C GLN A 95 -5.96 -5.34 5.01
N LEU A 96 -6.12 -5.12 3.70
CA LEU A 96 -7.03 -4.10 3.17
C LEU A 96 -8.49 -4.37 3.57
N LEU A 97 -8.94 -5.62 3.40
CA LEU A 97 -10.25 -6.05 3.87
C LEU A 97 -10.37 -5.89 5.39
N GLY A 98 -9.31 -6.22 6.13
CA GLY A 98 -9.24 -6.06 7.58
C GLY A 98 -9.44 -4.60 8.01
N GLU A 99 -8.70 -3.65 7.43
CA GLU A 99 -8.80 -2.22 7.78
C GLU A 99 -10.20 -1.66 7.48
N GLU A 100 -10.80 -2.05 6.35
CA GLU A 100 -12.17 -1.65 6.04
C GLU A 100 -13.18 -2.30 7.00
N ALA A 101 -12.93 -3.55 7.41
CA ALA A 101 -13.81 -4.31 8.30
C ALA A 101 -13.70 -3.81 9.76
N ALA A 102 -12.51 -3.38 10.20
CA ALA A 102 -12.25 -2.85 11.53
C ALA A 102 -13.18 -1.69 11.92
N LYS A 103 -13.63 -0.91 10.93
CA LYS A 103 -14.60 0.18 11.11
C LYS A 103 -15.94 -0.29 11.70
N PHE A 104 -16.31 -1.56 11.51
CA PHE A 104 -17.54 -2.14 12.06
C PHE A 104 -17.35 -2.74 13.46
N PHE A 105 -16.10 -2.98 13.88
CA PHE A 105 -15.79 -3.72 15.12
C PHE A 105 -15.51 -2.84 16.34
N TYR A 106 -15.73 -1.52 16.26
CA TYR A 106 -15.49 -0.63 17.39
C TYR A 106 -16.29 -1.02 18.64
N HIS A 107 -17.51 -1.56 18.49
CA HIS A 107 -18.36 -2.00 19.60
C HIS A 107 -17.79 -3.19 20.40
N PHE A 108 -16.83 -3.93 19.85
CA PHE A 108 -16.18 -5.04 20.58
C PHE A 108 -15.09 -4.55 21.54
N PHE A 109 -14.79 -3.26 21.53
CA PHE A 109 -13.91 -2.62 22.49
C PHE A 109 -14.78 -1.92 23.53
N ASP A 110 -14.69 -2.33 24.79
CA ASP A 110 -15.39 -1.73 25.93
C ASP A 110 -14.79 -0.34 26.26
N THR A 111 -14.81 0.58 25.30
CA THR A 111 -14.23 1.91 25.42
C THR A 111 -15.34 2.93 25.59
N ASN A 112 -15.23 3.73 26.66
CA ASN A 112 -16.13 4.86 26.93
C ASN A 112 -16.00 6.01 25.91
N ILE A 113 -15.03 5.89 24.99
CA ILE A 113 -14.67 6.85 23.96
C ILE A 113 -14.49 6.05 22.67
N ALA A 114 -14.92 6.59 21.53
CA ALA A 114 -14.69 5.96 20.23
C ALA A 114 -13.20 6.02 19.88
N CYS A 115 -12.47 4.94 20.14
CA CYS A 115 -11.04 4.85 19.83
C CYS A 115 -10.86 4.29 18.41
N GLN A 116 -9.91 4.86 17.66
CA GLN A 116 -9.51 4.29 16.39
C GLN A 116 -8.97 2.86 16.59
N VAL A 117 -9.57 1.91 15.88
CA VAL A 117 -9.16 0.50 15.85
C VAL A 117 -8.27 0.29 14.63
N HIS A 118 -7.13 -0.35 14.85
CA HIS A 118 -6.17 -0.71 13.81
C HIS A 118 -6.07 -2.22 13.67
N VAL A 119 -5.78 -2.69 12.46
CA VAL A 119 -5.52 -4.10 12.21
C VAL A 119 -4.02 -4.37 12.29
N ASN A 120 -3.60 -5.12 13.30
CA ASN A 120 -2.21 -5.57 13.40
C ASN A 120 -1.94 -6.69 12.40
N ASP A 121 -2.83 -7.67 12.36
CA ASP A 121 -2.76 -8.82 11.46
C ASP A 121 -4.16 -9.22 10.96
N ALA A 122 -4.23 -9.74 9.74
CA ALA A 122 -5.45 -10.23 9.13
C ALA A 122 -5.19 -11.41 8.21
N GLN A 123 -5.94 -12.49 8.41
CA GLN A 123 -5.85 -13.72 7.65
C GLN A 123 -7.18 -14.02 6.95
N ILE A 124 -7.13 -14.35 5.66
CA ILE A 124 -8.28 -14.95 4.95
C ILE A 124 -8.18 -16.46 5.12
N LEU A 125 -9.18 -17.05 5.76
CA LEU A 125 -9.29 -18.51 5.91
C LEU A 125 -9.87 -19.16 4.65
N LYS A 126 -10.89 -18.54 4.06
CA LYS A 126 -11.53 -19.00 2.81
C LYS A 126 -12.35 -17.88 2.15
N ASN A 127 -12.60 -18.03 0.85
CA ASN A 127 -13.52 -17.20 0.09
C ASN A 127 -14.57 -18.10 -0.57
N VAL A 128 -15.85 -17.80 -0.37
CA VAL A 128 -16.98 -18.52 -0.97
C VAL A 128 -18.01 -17.51 -1.43
N ASN A 129 -18.30 -17.45 -2.74
CA ASN A 129 -19.32 -16.57 -3.31
C ASN A 129 -19.18 -15.10 -2.86
N ASP A 130 -17.97 -14.54 -3.02
CA ASP A 130 -17.58 -13.18 -2.63
C ASP A 130 -17.64 -12.88 -1.13
N VAL A 131 -17.83 -13.90 -0.29
CA VAL A 131 -17.76 -13.82 1.17
C VAL A 131 -16.40 -14.32 1.64
N TYR A 132 -15.64 -13.44 2.28
CA TYR A 132 -14.37 -13.77 2.93
C TYR A 132 -14.62 -14.15 4.38
N HIS A 133 -14.12 -15.31 4.76
CA HIS A 133 -14.03 -15.72 6.16
C HIS A 133 -12.64 -15.38 6.65
N MET A 134 -12.57 -14.61 7.74
CA MET A 134 -11.33 -13.99 8.18
C MET A 134 -11.15 -14.11 9.70
N GLU A 135 -9.89 -14.02 10.11
CA GLU A 135 -9.48 -13.81 11.50
C GLU A 135 -8.59 -12.57 11.57
N PHE A 136 -8.80 -11.75 12.60
CA PHE A 136 -8.10 -10.48 12.78
C PHE A 136 -7.43 -10.39 14.14
N GLN A 137 -6.31 -9.69 14.20
CA GLN A 137 -5.80 -9.09 15.43
C GLN A 137 -6.01 -7.58 15.36
N LEU A 138 -6.84 -7.06 16.26
CA LEU A 138 -7.22 -5.66 16.33
C LEU A 138 -6.55 -4.98 17.54
N GLU A 139 -6.19 -3.71 17.40
CA GLU A 139 -5.62 -2.90 18.48
C GLU A 139 -6.15 -1.47 18.45
N THR A 140 -6.60 -0.98 19.60
CA THR A 140 -6.81 0.46 19.80
C THR A 140 -5.48 1.13 20.13
N ARG A 141 -5.18 2.30 19.56
CA ARG A 141 -3.94 3.03 19.86
C ARG A 141 -4.16 4.15 20.87
N LYS A 142 -3.08 4.46 21.60
CA LYS A 142 -3.01 5.50 22.64
C LYS A 142 -2.90 6.93 22.07
N SER A 143 -3.18 7.11 20.77
CA SER A 143 -2.99 8.38 20.07
C SER A 143 -4.02 9.44 20.45
N GLU A 144 -5.14 9.04 21.06
CA GLU A 144 -6.21 9.93 21.51
C GLU A 144 -6.33 9.92 23.04
N GLU A 145 -6.51 11.09 23.62
CA GLU A 145 -6.55 11.28 25.07
C GLU A 145 -7.72 10.48 25.67
N GLY A 146 -7.41 9.47 26.50
CA GLY A 146 -8.40 8.56 27.09
C GLY A 146 -8.50 7.18 26.42
N CYS A 147 -7.86 6.96 25.27
CA CYS A 147 -7.80 5.63 24.65
C CYS A 147 -6.71 4.75 25.29
N LYS A 148 -7.14 3.61 25.84
CA LYS A 148 -6.22 2.55 26.29
C LYS A 148 -5.84 1.69 25.08
N SER A 149 -4.59 1.23 25.06
CA SER A 149 -4.19 0.18 24.10
C SER A 149 -4.80 -1.14 24.58
N ILE A 150 -5.72 -1.66 23.78
CA ILE A 150 -6.43 -2.91 23.99
C ILE A 150 -6.20 -3.73 22.73
N LYS A 151 -5.74 -4.97 22.89
CA LYS A 151 -5.54 -5.91 21.80
C LYS A 151 -6.57 -7.02 21.89
N LYS A 152 -7.23 -7.33 20.78
CA LYS A 152 -8.20 -8.42 20.69
C LYS A 152 -7.94 -9.27 19.46
N ASN A 153 -8.12 -10.57 19.60
CA ASN A 153 -8.17 -11.51 18.48
C ASN A 153 -9.64 -11.79 18.17
N CYS A 154 -10.04 -11.52 16.93
CA CYS A 154 -11.41 -11.70 16.47
C CYS A 154 -11.50 -12.84 15.46
N LYS A 155 -12.45 -13.76 15.69
CA LYS A 155 -12.69 -14.95 14.87
C LYS A 155 -14.09 -14.93 14.25
N ASN A 156 -14.30 -15.84 13.30
CA ASN A 156 -15.56 -16.00 12.57
C ASN A 156 -16.00 -14.74 11.82
N VAL A 157 -15.06 -13.86 11.46
CA VAL A 157 -15.40 -12.63 10.76
C VAL A 157 -15.77 -12.95 9.31
N ARG A 158 -16.95 -12.49 8.88
CA ARG A 158 -17.43 -12.65 7.51
C ARG A 158 -17.64 -11.29 6.88
N VAL A 159 -17.02 -11.07 5.72
CA VAL A 159 -17.17 -9.83 4.96
C VAL A 159 -17.48 -10.14 3.50
N ARG A 160 -18.50 -9.49 2.96
CA ARG A 160 -18.86 -9.60 1.54
C ARG A 160 -18.26 -8.45 0.76
N GLU A 161 -17.55 -8.75 -0.32
CA GLU A 161 -17.04 -7.75 -1.25
C GLU A 161 -18.16 -7.28 -2.19
N ILE A 162 -18.33 -5.97 -2.29
CA ILE A 162 -19.31 -5.32 -3.15
C ILE A 162 -18.60 -4.88 -4.43
N LYS A 163 -19.31 -4.97 -5.57
CA LYS A 163 -18.75 -4.56 -6.87
C LYS A 163 -18.33 -3.09 -6.82
N PRO A 164 -17.12 -2.72 -7.30
CA PRO A 164 -16.58 -1.35 -7.27
C PRO A 164 -17.54 -0.24 -7.75
N GLN A 165 -18.34 -0.54 -8.78
CA GLN A 165 -19.35 0.37 -9.35
C GLN A 165 -20.50 0.73 -8.39
N LEU A 166 -20.68 -0.03 -7.31
CA LEU A 166 -21.70 0.21 -6.28
C LEU A 166 -21.08 0.84 -5.02
N CYS A 167 -19.76 1.04 -5.01
CA CYS A 167 -19.05 1.61 -3.88
C CYS A 167 -19.23 3.13 -3.82
N PRO A 168 -19.45 3.70 -2.63
CA PRO A 168 -19.36 5.15 -2.44
C PRO A 168 -17.99 5.66 -2.92
N HIS A 169 -17.97 6.80 -3.59
CA HIS A 169 -16.75 7.50 -4.02
C HIS A 169 -15.80 6.69 -4.92
N ASN A 170 -16.30 5.65 -5.60
CA ASN A 170 -15.48 4.81 -6.49
C ASN A 170 -14.29 4.15 -5.77
N ASN A 171 -14.47 3.83 -4.48
CA ASN A 171 -13.44 3.16 -3.68
C ASN A 171 -13.16 1.75 -4.25
N PRO A 172 -11.88 1.39 -4.51
CA PRO A 172 -11.52 0.08 -5.05
C PRO A 172 -11.92 -1.10 -4.17
N ILE A 173 -12.12 -0.88 -2.87
CA ILE A 173 -12.56 -1.92 -1.93
C ILE A 173 -13.75 -1.39 -1.14
N CYS A 174 -14.87 -2.10 -1.22
CA CYS A 174 -16.03 -1.88 -0.37
C CYS A 174 -16.55 -3.22 0.09
N ILE A 175 -16.81 -3.31 1.38
CA ILE A 175 -17.29 -4.51 2.01
C ILE A 175 -18.45 -4.23 2.93
N VAL A 176 -19.24 -5.26 3.18
CA VAL A 176 -20.30 -5.27 4.20
C VAL A 176 -20.07 -6.48 5.11
N PRO A 177 -20.06 -6.32 6.44
CA PRO A 177 -19.97 -7.45 7.35
C PRO A 177 -21.26 -8.29 7.31
N GLU A 178 -21.13 -9.60 7.41
CA GLU A 178 -22.25 -10.53 7.57
C GLU A 178 -22.20 -11.16 8.96
N GLN A 179 -23.37 -11.36 9.58
CA GLN A 179 -23.51 -12.12 10.84
C GLN A 179 -22.58 -11.61 11.95
N LEU A 180 -22.64 -10.29 12.23
CA LEU A 180 -21.82 -9.65 13.27
C LEU A 180 -22.03 -10.26 14.66
N ASP A 181 -23.18 -10.88 14.90
CA ASP A 181 -23.53 -11.60 16.12
C ASP A 181 -22.76 -12.92 16.32
N GLU A 182 -22.18 -13.48 15.25
CA GLU A 182 -21.34 -14.69 15.32
C GLU A 182 -19.84 -14.36 15.54
N VAL A 183 -19.47 -13.07 15.53
CA VAL A 183 -18.08 -12.64 15.69
C VAL A 183 -17.65 -12.73 17.15
N GLU A 184 -16.56 -13.45 17.38
CA GLU A 184 -15.99 -13.67 18.70
C GLU A 184 -14.68 -12.92 18.84
N CYS A 185 -14.64 -11.87 19.68
CA CYS A 185 -13.43 -11.11 19.97
C CYS A 185 -13.02 -11.30 21.44
N SER A 186 -11.84 -11.89 21.67
CA SER A 186 -11.26 -12.07 23.00
C SER A 186 -9.97 -11.30 23.14
N ASP A 187 -9.55 -10.99 24.37
CA ASP A 187 -8.27 -10.34 24.63
C ASP A 187 -7.10 -11.21 24.09
N ALA A 188 -6.09 -10.53 23.52
CA ALA A 188 -4.95 -11.15 22.84
C ALA A 188 -3.75 -11.40 23.77
#